data_AF-A0A2U1YGX3-F1
#
_entry.id   AF-A0A2U1YGX3-F1
#
_cell.length_a   1.000
_cell.length_b   1.000
_cell.length_c   1.000
_cell.angle_alpha   90.00
_cell.angle_beta   90.00
_cell.angle_gamma   90.00
#
_symmetry.space_group_name_H-M   'P 1'
#
loop_
_entity.id
_entity.type
_entity.pdbx_description
1 polymer ?
#
loop_
_entity_poly.entity_id
_entity_poly.type
_entity_poly.pdbx_seq_one_letter_code
_entity_poly.pdbx_strand_id
1 'polypeptide(L)'
;MVILLSLSLTLSLVVLLGAAAMERAAILGRINGANGLTILVALIVSAAASLVVSLLAGWIGGWSALLAVLAGSALYHWAMAKLLLGGLQALASRIAAGDRAKSPSR
;
A
#
# COMPACT_ATOMS: atom_id res chain seq x y z
N MET A 1 -23.18 -6.49 -5.36
CA MET A 1 -22.21 -5.38 -5.23
C MET A 1 -21.40 -5.46 -3.94
N VAL A 2 -22.03 -5.50 -2.76
CA VAL A 2 -21.33 -5.52 -1.45
C VAL A 2 -20.27 -6.63 -1.37
N ILE A 3 -20.63 -7.89 -1.64
CA ILE A 3 -19.68 -9.02 -1.57
C ILE A 3 -18.45 -8.81 -2.47
N LEU A 4 -18.65 -8.34 -3.71
CA LEU A 4 -17.57 -8.05 -4.65
C LEU A 4 -16.60 -7.00 -4.07
N LEU A 5 -17.13 -5.90 -3.55
CA LEU A 5 -16.32 -4.83 -2.99
C LEU A 5 -15.63 -5.25 -1.69
N SER A 6 -16.31 -6.01 -0.83
CA SER A 6 -15.73 -6.57 0.40
C SER A 6 -14.54 -7.49 0.08
N LEU A 7 -14.70 -8.43 -0.85
CA LEU A 7 -13.62 -9.33 -1.27
C LEU A 7 -12.45 -8.55 -1.89
N SER A 8 -12.75 -7.58 -2.76
CA SER A 8 -11.73 -6.73 -3.37
C SER A 8 -10.93 -5.93 -2.33
N LEU A 9 -11.61 -5.32 -1.36
CA LEU A 9 -10.97 -4.52 -0.31
C LEU A 9 -10.14 -5.40 0.62
N THR A 10 -10.67 -6.56 1.03
CA THR A 10 -9.91 -7.51 1.86
C THR A 10 -8.67 -8.02 1.15
N LEU A 11 -8.78 -8.41 -0.13
CA LEU A 11 -7.64 -8.88 -0.90
C LEU A 11 -6.58 -7.78 -1.06
N SER A 12 -7.01 -6.56 -1.41
CA SER A 12 -6.13 -5.41 -1.47
C SER A 12 -5.41 -5.16 -0.14
N LEU A 13 -6.15 -5.15 0.97
CA LEU A 13 -5.59 -4.94 2.29
C LEU A 13 -4.54 -5.99 2.64
N VAL A 14 -4.82 -7.27 2.37
CA VAL A 14 -3.87 -8.37 2.62
C VAL A 14 -2.59 -8.18 1.80
N VAL A 15 -2.69 -7.84 0.52
CA VAL A 15 -1.53 -7.60 -0.35
C VAL A 15 -0.69 -6.42 0.16
N LEU A 16 -1.34 -5.31 0.50
CA LEU A 16 -0.65 -4.10 0.95
C LEU A 16 0.00 -4.28 2.33
N LEU A 17 -0.70 -4.91 3.28
CA LEU A 17 -0.13 -5.21 4.60
C LEU A 17 0.99 -6.25 4.51
N GLY A 18 0.86 -7.26 3.65
CA GLY A 18 1.91 -8.24 3.39
C GLY A 18 3.18 -7.57 2.87
N ALA A 19 3.06 -6.73 1.85
CA ALA A 19 4.20 -5.99 1.29
C ALA A 19 4.81 -5.02 2.33
N ALA A 20 3.98 -4.34 3.12
CA ALA A 20 4.47 -3.46 4.19
C ALA A 20 5.20 -4.26 5.30
N ALA A 21 4.72 -5.45 5.64
CA ALA A 21 5.37 -6.33 6.61
C ALA A 21 6.74 -6.82 6.10
N MET A 22 6.84 -7.18 4.82
CA MET A 22 8.10 -7.55 4.17
C MET A 22 9.11 -6.40 4.21
N GLU A 23 8.68 -5.19 3.82
CA GLU A 23 9.55 -4.01 3.84
C GLU A 23 9.98 -3.66 5.27
N ARG A 24 9.07 -3.72 6.23
CA ARG A 24 9.36 -3.51 7.65
C ARG A 24 10.40 -4.51 8.17
N ALA A 25 10.27 -5.78 7.80
CA ALA A 25 11.23 -6.81 8.20
C ALA A 25 12.62 -6.55 7.59
N ALA A 26 12.69 -6.14 6.33
CA ALA A 26 13.95 -5.78 5.67
C ALA A 26 14.63 -4.56 6.32
N ILE A 27 13.85 -3.52 6.66
CA ILE A 27 14.33 -2.32 7.37
C ILE A 27 14.89 -2.69 8.75
N LEU A 28 14.14 -3.49 9.53
CA LEU A 28 14.58 -3.93 10.87
C LEU A 28 15.80 -4.85 10.80
N GLY A 29 15.87 -5.70 9.77
CA GLY A 29 17.00 -6.60 9.50
C GLY A 29 18.21 -5.91 8.89
N ARG A 30 18.16 -4.60 8.61
CA ARG A 30 19.24 -3.81 8.01
C ARG A 30 19.73 -4.39 6.68
N ILE A 31 18.81 -4.96 5.91
CA ILE A 31 19.13 -5.55 4.61
C ILE A 31 19.46 -4.41 3.64
N ASN A 32 20.65 -4.45 3.04
CA ASN A 32 21.02 -3.52 1.98
C ASN A 32 20.02 -3.61 0.83
N GLY A 33 19.37 -2.49 0.49
CA GLY A 33 18.38 -2.42 -0.59
C GLY A 33 16.93 -2.25 -0.15
N ALA A 34 16.63 -2.16 1.15
CA ALA A 34 15.29 -1.76 1.63
C ALA A 34 14.98 -0.33 1.17
N ASN A 35 14.28 -0.19 0.03
CA ASN A 35 14.05 1.05 -0.69
C ASN A 35 12.56 1.34 -0.93
N GLY A 36 11.66 0.53 -0.37
CA GLY A 36 10.21 0.67 -0.56
C GLY A 36 9.68 0.15 -1.89
N LEU A 37 10.52 -0.49 -2.73
CA LEU A 37 10.06 -1.00 -4.04
C LEU A 37 8.96 -2.06 -3.88
N THR A 38 9.06 -2.93 -2.87
CA THR A 38 8.07 -3.98 -2.61
C THR A 38 6.67 -3.38 -2.40
N ILE A 39 6.57 -2.38 -1.52
CA ILE A 39 5.29 -1.73 -1.21
C ILE A 39 4.79 -0.88 -2.38
N LEU A 40 5.70 -0.24 -3.15
CA LEU A 40 5.34 0.52 -4.33
C LEU A 40 4.71 -0.38 -5.41
N VAL A 41 5.33 -1.52 -5.71
CA VAL A 41 4.79 -2.50 -6.67
C VAL A 41 3.44 -3.02 -6.20
N ALA A 42 3.30 -3.35 -4.92
CA ALA A 42 2.03 -3.81 -4.35
C ALA A 42 0.91 -2.75 -4.49
N LEU A 43 1.21 -1.46 -4.25
CA LEU A 43 0.27 -0.36 -4.45
C LEU A 43 -0.16 -0.24 -5.92
N ILE A 44 0.79 -0.30 -6.86
CA ILE A 44 0.51 -0.21 -8.30
C ILE A 44 -0.37 -1.38 -8.75
N VAL A 45 0.01 -2.61 -8.39
CA VAL A 45 -0.74 -3.82 -8.76
C VAL A 45 -2.14 -3.79 -8.15
N SER A 46 -2.28 -3.42 -6.88
CA SER A 46 -3.58 -3.28 -6.21
C SER A 46 -4.45 -2.21 -6.89
N ALA A 47 -3.88 -1.06 -7.22
CA ALA A 47 -4.60 0.02 -7.90
C ALA A 47 -5.05 -0.41 -9.29
N ALA A 48 -4.19 -1.08 -10.06
CA ALA A 48 -4.55 -1.62 -11.38
C ALA A 48 -5.68 -2.66 -11.29
N ALA A 49 -5.60 -3.59 -10.33
CA ALA A 49 -6.65 -4.59 -10.11
C ALA A 49 -8.01 -3.93 -9.76
N SER A 50 -8.00 -2.81 -9.04
CA SER A 50 -9.22 -2.08 -8.70
C SER A 50 -9.94 -1.46 -9.90
N LEU A 51 -9.23 -1.24 -11.02
CA LEU A 51 -9.85 -0.80 -12.27
C LEU A 51 -10.77 -1.88 -12.83
N VAL A 52 -10.34 -3.15 -12.78
CA VAL A 52 -11.18 -4.30 -13.17
C VAL A 52 -12.44 -4.36 -12.30
N VAL A 53 -12.29 -4.15 -10.99
CA VAL A 53 -13.44 -4.12 -10.06
C VAL A 53 -14.39 -2.96 -10.37
N SER A 54 -13.86 -1.80 -10.75
CA SER A 54 -14.67 -0.64 -11.17
C SER A 54 -15.46 -0.93 -12.45
N LEU A 55 -14.83 -1.60 -13.42
CA LEU A 55 -15.51 -2.04 -14.65
C LEU A 55 -16.61 -3.06 -14.36
N LEU A 56 -16.35 -4.05 -13.49
CA LEU A 56 -17.36 -5.02 -13.05
C LEU A 56 -18.51 -4.34 -12.31
N ALA A 57 -18.22 -3.36 -11.45
CA ALA A 57 -19.24 -2.58 -10.78
C ALA A 57 -20.09 -1.78 -11.77
N GLY A 58 -19.46 -1.20 -12.80
CA GLY A 58 -20.14 -0.53 -13.91
C GLY A 58 -21.05 -1.44 -14.71
N TRP A 59 -20.60 -2.67 -14.99
CA TRP A 59 -21.40 -3.68 -15.68
C TRP A 59 -22.65 -4.07 -14.88
N ILE A 60 -22.52 -4.19 -13.55
CA ILE A 60 -23.61 -4.65 -12.67
C ILE A 60 -24.57 -3.51 -12.30
N GLY A 61 -24.05 -2.31 -12.06
CA GLY A 61 -24.77 -1.19 -11.45
C GLY A 61 -24.81 0.10 -12.28
N GLY A 62 -24.30 0.07 -13.52
CA GLY A 62 -24.25 1.21 -14.43
C GLY A 62 -23.14 2.22 -14.12
N TRP A 63 -23.15 3.33 -14.86
CA TRP A 63 -22.11 4.36 -14.81
C TRP A 63 -21.89 4.98 -13.43
N SER A 64 -22.94 5.18 -12.65
CA SER A 64 -22.83 5.73 -11.30
C SER A 64 -22.04 4.81 -10.37
N ALA A 65 -22.26 3.49 -10.46
CA ALA A 65 -21.52 2.50 -9.70
C ALA A 65 -20.05 2.45 -10.12
N LEU A 66 -19.76 2.52 -11.43
CA LEU A 66 -18.38 2.60 -11.94
C LEU A 66 -17.64 3.80 -11.34
N LEU A 67 -18.22 5.00 -11.48
CA LEU A 67 -17.58 6.24 -11.03
C LEU A 67 -17.41 6.27 -9.51
N ALA A 68 -18.40 5.79 -8.75
CA ALA A 68 -18.31 5.71 -7.29
C ALA A 68 -17.20 4.75 -6.84
N VAL A 69 -17.08 3.57 -7.45
CA VAL A 69 -16.03 2.60 -7.12
C VAL A 69 -14.65 3.10 -7.55
N LEU A 70 -14.55 3.77 -8.70
CA LEU A 70 -13.30 4.37 -9.16
C LEU A 70 -12.81 5.47 -8.21
N ALA A 71 -13.70 6.40 -7.84
CA ALA A 71 -13.37 7.47 -6.90
C ALA A 71 -13.03 6.92 -5.50
N GLY A 72 -13.81 5.97 -5.00
CA GLY A 72 -13.55 5.29 -3.73
C GLY A 72 -12.22 4.55 -3.74
N SER A 73 -11.90 3.86 -4.85
CA SER A 73 -10.61 3.18 -5.01
C SER A 73 -9.43 4.16 -5.01
N ALA A 74 -9.55 5.28 -5.73
CA ALA A 74 -8.51 6.30 -5.75
C ALA A 74 -8.23 6.85 -4.34
N LEU A 75 -9.30 7.18 -3.59
CA LEU A 75 -9.19 7.65 -2.20
C LEU A 75 -8.57 6.59 -1.28
N TYR A 76 -9.00 5.34 -1.40
CA TYR A 76 -8.46 4.22 -0.63
C TYR A 76 -6.96 4.02 -0.90
N HIS A 77 -6.52 3.94 -2.16
CA HIS A 77 -5.11 3.74 -2.49
C HIS A 77 -4.24 4.93 -2.09
N TRP A 78 -4.76 6.16 -2.23
CA TRP A 78 -4.07 7.35 -1.74
C TRP A 78 -3.87 7.31 -0.22
N ALA A 79 -4.92 6.96 0.54
CA ALA A 79 -4.84 6.85 1.99
C ALA A 79 -3.85 5.76 2.41
N MET A 80 -3.92 4.58 1.79
CA MET A 80 -3.01 3.47 2.07
C MET A 80 -1.56 3.81 1.73
N ALA A 81 -1.32 4.50 0.60
CA ALA A 81 0.01 4.96 0.24
C ALA A 81 0.59 5.89 1.31
N LYS A 82 -0.18 6.90 1.75
CA LYS A 82 0.27 7.81 2.81
C LYS A 82 0.56 7.09 4.13
N LEU A 83 -0.33 6.21 4.56
CA LEU A 83 -0.20 5.50 5.84
C LEU A 83 1.00 4.55 5.83
N LEU A 84 1.11 3.69 4.81
CA LEU A 84 2.12 2.65 4.76
C LEU A 84 3.51 3.22 4.44
N LEU A 85 3.63 4.07 3.42
CA LEU A 85 4.93 4.69 3.09
C LEU A 85 5.38 5.62 4.22
N GLY A 86 4.49 6.44 4.78
CA GLY A 86 4.83 7.32 5.90
C GLY A 86 5.30 6.54 7.13
N GLY A 87 4.62 5.43 7.47
CA GLY A 87 5.01 4.54 8.56
C GLY A 87 6.40 3.90 8.34
N LEU A 88 6.66 3.40 7.13
CA LEU A 88 7.95 2.79 6.76
C LEU A 88 9.08 3.83 6.75
N GLN A 89 8.84 5.03 6.21
CA GLN A 89 9.80 6.13 6.21
C GLN A 89 10.15 6.57 7.63
N ALA A 90 9.13 6.76 8.49
CA ALA A 90 9.34 7.10 9.89
C ALA A 90 10.16 6.04 10.63
N LEU A 91 9.91 4.76 10.35
CA LEU A 91 10.70 3.65 10.91
C LEU A 91 12.15 3.70 10.43
N ALA A 92 12.39 3.83 9.13
CA ALA A 92 13.72 3.91 8.55
C ALA A 92 14.52 5.10 9.11
N SER A 93 13.89 6.28 9.21
CA SER A 93 14.51 7.48 9.79
C SER A 93 14.91 7.28 11.25
N ARG A 94 14.06 6.61 12.06
CA ARG A 94 14.37 6.31 13.47
C ARG A 94 15.57 5.38 13.61
N ILE A 95 15.66 4.33 12.79
CA ILE A 95 16.79 3.41 12.80
C ILE A 95 18.08 4.14 12.40
N ALA A 96 18.03 4.90 11.29
CA ALA A 96 19.18 5.67 10.83
C ALA A 96 19.68 6.70 11.87
N ALA A 97 18.76 7.36 12.58
CA ALA A 97 19.12 8.27 13.68
C ALA A 97 19.78 7.54 14.85
N GLY A 98 19.24 6.37 15.24
CA GLY A 98 19.83 5.53 16.28
C GLY A 98 21.23 5.02 15.93
N ASP A 99 21.49 4.73 14.65
CA ASP A 99 22.81 4.32 14.18
C ASP A 99 23.84 5.44 14.25
N ARG A 100 23.46 6.66 13.84
CA ARG A 100 24.31 7.85 13.95
C ARG A 100 24.67 8.16 15.40
N ALA A 101 23.71 8.03 16.31
CA ALA A 101 23.95 8.26 17.74
C ALA A 101 24.94 7.24 18.35
N LYS A 102 24.98 6.01 17.83
CA LYS A 102 25.91 4.95 18.29
C LYS A 102 27.31 5.06 17.68
N SER A 103 27.48 5.80 16.59
CA SER A 103 28.78 6.02 15.93
C SER A 103 28.97 7.51 15.63
N PRO A 104 29.20 8.36 16.66
CA PRO A 104 29.25 9.82 16.52
C PRO A 104 30.49 10.34 15.74
N SER A 105 31.46 9.48 15.44
CA SER A 105 32.70 9.85 14.76
C SER A 105 32.75 9.32 13.32
N ARG A 106 32.04 9.99 12.40
CA ARG A 106 32.43 10.17 11.00
C ARG A 106 31.89 11.50 10.50
#